data_AF-A0A2S7KZC7-F1
#
_entry.id   AF-A0A2S7KZC7-F1
#
_cell.length_a   1.000
_cell.length_b   1.000
_cell.length_c   1.000
_cell.angle_alpha   90.00
_cell.angle_beta   90.00
_cell.angle_gamma   90.00
#
_symmetry.space_group_name_H-M   'P 1'
#
loop_
_entity.id
_entity.type
_entity.pdbx_description
1 polymer ?
#
loop_
_entity_poly.entity_id
_entity_poly.type
_entity_poly.pdbx_seq_one_letter_code
_entity_poly.pdbx_strand_id
1 'polypeptide(L)'
;MAKKDELIVTAESLGIATEGLNVAQLEEAIADSAKSKLVDEAVVEAKTKELATAFTHEGKTYGLSDLTPKTLKVLDDVYTQEELLQNKDAMEFLIVGNSCFIKRLK
;
A
#
# COMPACT_ATOMS: atom_id res chain seq x y z
N MET A 1 -39.72 -7.43 2.32
CA MET A 1 -38.76 -6.97 1.28
C MET A 1 -38.06 -8.22 0.78
N ALA A 2 -37.92 -8.42 -0.53
CA ALA A 2 -37.25 -9.61 -1.02
C ALA A 2 -35.74 -9.42 -0.83
N LYS A 3 -35.03 -10.47 -0.39
CA LYS A 3 -33.56 -10.47 -0.22
C LYS A 3 -32.82 -9.94 -1.47
N LYS A 4 -33.44 -10.09 -2.65
CA LYS A 4 -32.95 -9.56 -3.93
C LYS A 4 -32.91 -8.02 -3.97
N ASP A 5 -33.92 -7.34 -3.45
CA ASP A 5 -34.02 -5.87 -3.50
C ASP A 5 -32.90 -5.22 -2.67
N GLU A 6 -32.59 -5.78 -1.49
CA GLU A 6 -31.52 -5.28 -0.61
C GLU A 6 -30.13 -5.42 -1.26
N LEU A 7 -29.91 -6.52 -1.99
CA LEU A 7 -28.66 -6.76 -2.72
C LEU A 7 -28.52 -5.82 -3.92
N ILE A 8 -29.61 -5.51 -4.62
CA ILE A 8 -29.59 -4.55 -5.73
C ILE A 8 -29.17 -3.17 -5.23
N VAL A 9 -29.79 -2.67 -4.16
CA VAL A 9 -29.45 -1.36 -3.56
C VAL A 9 -27.98 -1.31 -3.13
N THR A 10 -27.48 -2.40 -2.54
CA THR A 10 -26.08 -2.51 -2.11
C THR A 10 -25.14 -2.50 -3.32
N ALA A 11 -25.46 -3.27 -4.36
CA ALA A 11 -24.66 -3.35 -5.58
C ALA A 11 -24.64 -2.01 -6.35
N GLU A 12 -25.78 -1.32 -6.47
CA GLU A 12 -25.86 0.01 -7.09
C GLU A 12 -25.04 1.05 -6.32
N SER A 13 -25.07 1.00 -4.97
CA SER A 13 -24.24 1.87 -4.11
C SER A 13 -22.74 1.63 -4.30
N LEU A 14 -22.35 0.44 -4.75
CA LEU A 14 -20.98 0.06 -5.09
C LEU A 14 -20.64 0.30 -6.57
N GLY A 15 -21.59 0.78 -7.39
CA GLY A 15 -21.39 1.01 -8.82
C GLY A 15 -21.42 -0.26 -9.68
N ILE A 16 -21.99 -1.36 -9.16
CA ILE A 16 -22.08 -2.66 -9.85
C ILE A 16 -23.37 -2.70 -10.68
N ALA A 17 -23.27 -3.03 -11.96
CA ALA A 17 -24.45 -3.22 -12.82
C ALA A 17 -25.26 -4.45 -12.35
N THR A 18 -26.53 -4.24 -12.02
CA THR A 18 -27.43 -5.27 -11.46
C THR A 18 -28.42 -5.85 -12.48
N GLU A 19 -28.45 -5.30 -13.70
CA GLU A 19 -29.39 -5.71 -14.74
C GLU A 19 -29.17 -7.17 -15.15
N GLY A 20 -30.22 -7.99 -15.01
CA GLY A 20 -30.20 -9.41 -15.37
C GLY A 20 -29.51 -10.33 -14.35
N LEU A 21 -28.99 -9.81 -13.23
CA LEU A 21 -28.34 -10.63 -12.21
C LEU A 21 -29.35 -11.32 -11.28
N ASN A 22 -29.04 -12.56 -10.92
CA ASN A 22 -29.76 -13.30 -9.88
C ASN A 22 -29.17 -13.03 -8.48
N VAL A 23 -29.84 -13.52 -7.43
CA VAL A 23 -29.45 -13.28 -6.03
C VAL A 23 -28.01 -13.74 -5.75
N ALA A 24 -27.62 -14.91 -6.24
CA ALA A 24 -26.27 -15.46 -6.03
C ALA A 24 -25.21 -14.60 -6.72
N GLN A 25 -25.46 -14.17 -7.96
CA GLN A 25 -24.53 -13.32 -8.72
C GLN A 25 -24.40 -11.92 -8.10
N LEU A 26 -25.47 -11.37 -7.52
CA LEU A 26 -25.40 -10.12 -6.76
C LEU A 26 -24.57 -10.29 -5.49
N GLU A 27 -24.78 -11.38 -4.73
CA GLU A 27 -23.97 -11.70 -3.55
C GLU A 27 -22.48 -11.84 -3.90
N GLU A 28 -22.17 -12.55 -4.99
CA GLU A 28 -20.79 -12.71 -5.49
C GLU A 28 -20.19 -11.38 -5.96
N ALA A 29 -20.91 -10.55 -6.72
CA ALA A 29 -20.39 -9.28 -7.21
C ALA A 29 -20.13 -8.26 -6.10
N ILE A 30 -21.01 -8.23 -5.08
CA ILE A 30 -20.83 -7.39 -3.88
C ILE A 30 -19.62 -7.90 -3.08
N ALA A 31 -19.51 -9.22 -2.89
CA ALA A 31 -18.37 -9.82 -2.19
C ALA A 31 -17.05 -9.60 -2.94
N ASP A 32 -17.05 -9.72 -4.27
CA ASP A 32 -15.88 -9.50 -5.11
C ASP A 32 -15.48 -8.03 -5.13
N SER A 33 -16.42 -7.08 -5.17
CA SER A 33 -16.11 -5.65 -5.04
C SER A 33 -15.57 -5.27 -3.66
N ALA A 34 -16.11 -5.87 -2.59
CA ALA A 34 -15.54 -5.73 -1.24
C ALA A 34 -14.13 -6.34 -1.17
N LYS A 35 -13.89 -7.45 -1.88
CA LYS A 35 -12.60 -8.10 -1.96
C LYS A 35 -11.61 -7.32 -2.83
N SER A 36 -12.06 -6.71 -3.93
CA SER A 36 -11.25 -5.90 -4.86
C SER A 36 -10.74 -4.62 -4.18
N LYS A 37 -11.50 -4.06 -3.23
CA LYS A 37 -11.03 -2.98 -2.37
C LYS A 37 -10.09 -3.42 -1.23
N LEU A 38 -9.96 -4.73 -1.00
CA LEU A 38 -9.08 -5.33 0.02
C LEU A 38 -7.87 -6.09 -0.58
N VAL A 39 -7.89 -6.43 -1.88
CA VAL A 39 -6.80 -7.18 -2.54
C VAL A 39 -5.69 -6.30 -3.11
N ASP A 40 -5.79 -4.98 -3.01
CA ASP A 40 -4.62 -4.11 -3.12
C ASP A 40 -3.80 -4.02 -1.82
N GLU A 41 -4.33 -4.52 -0.68
CA GLU A 41 -3.65 -4.43 0.63
C GLU A 41 -3.17 -5.80 1.18
N ALA A 42 -3.72 -6.94 0.72
CA ALA A 42 -3.48 -8.23 1.38
C ALA A 42 -2.42 -9.17 0.75
N VAL A 43 -1.71 -8.76 -0.31
CA VAL A 43 -0.57 -9.55 -0.87
C VAL A 43 0.79 -9.07 -0.35
N VAL A 44 0.82 -7.97 0.41
CA VAL A 44 2.07 -7.30 0.82
C VAL A 44 2.47 -7.65 2.26
N GLU A 45 1.84 -8.58 2.98
CA GLU A 45 2.10 -8.72 4.43
C GLU A 45 2.98 -9.90 4.87
N ALA A 46 3.30 -10.86 3.99
CA ALA A 46 4.11 -12.04 4.40
C ALA A 46 5.55 -12.10 3.85
N LYS A 47 5.96 -11.16 2.98
CA LYS A 47 7.35 -11.00 2.50
C LYS A 47 7.99 -9.64 2.86
N THR A 48 7.25 -8.77 3.54
CA THR A 48 7.57 -7.33 3.61
C THR A 48 8.19 -6.90 4.93
N LYS A 49 8.38 -7.75 5.94
CA LYS A 49 9.11 -7.30 7.15
C LYS A 49 10.63 -7.19 6.99
N GLU A 50 11.21 -7.85 5.98
CA GLU A 50 12.64 -7.71 5.64
C GLU A 50 12.88 -6.88 4.36
N LEU A 51 11.82 -6.59 3.59
CA LEU A 51 11.88 -5.75 2.38
C LEU A 51 11.16 -4.39 2.49
N ALA A 52 10.36 -4.12 3.54
CA ALA A 52 9.64 -2.85 3.69
C ALA A 52 10.54 -1.63 3.79
N THR A 53 11.81 -1.81 4.14
CA THR A 53 12.76 -0.71 4.22
C THR A 53 13.63 -0.59 3.00
N ALA A 54 13.44 -1.42 1.97
CA ALA A 54 14.29 -1.45 0.79
C ALA A 54 13.67 -0.65 -0.38
N PHE A 55 14.47 0.21 -1.01
CA PHE A 55 14.08 1.03 -2.16
C PHE A 55 15.22 1.08 -3.19
N THR A 56 14.86 1.16 -4.47
CA THR A 56 15.84 1.16 -5.56
C THR A 56 16.10 2.58 -6.03
N HIS A 57 17.36 2.99 -6.04
CA HIS A 57 17.80 4.29 -6.52
C HIS A 57 19.00 4.13 -7.46
N GLU A 58 18.94 4.68 -8.67
CA GLU A 58 19.97 4.53 -9.71
C GLU A 58 20.42 3.08 -9.98
N GLY A 59 19.46 2.15 -10.03
CA GLY A 59 19.74 0.72 -10.27
C GLY A 59 20.47 0.01 -9.12
N LYS A 60 20.60 0.65 -7.96
CA LYS A 60 21.14 0.07 -6.72
C LYS A 60 20.02 -0.04 -5.70
N THR A 61 19.96 -1.16 -5.01
CA THR A 61 19.02 -1.34 -3.91
C THR A 61 19.62 -0.76 -2.63
N TYR A 62 18.86 0.06 -1.94
CA TYR A 62 19.19 0.60 -0.64
C TYR A 62 18.11 0.19 0.33
N GLY A 63 18.39 0.25 1.63
CA GLY A 63 17.34 0.18 2.61
C GLY A 63 17.69 0.88 3.92
N LEU A 64 16.67 1.09 4.76
CA LEU A 64 16.87 1.69 6.08
C LEU A 64 17.66 0.72 6.96
N SER A 65 18.69 1.24 7.63
CA SER A 65 19.52 0.47 8.56
C SER A 65 18.81 0.32 9.91
N ASP A 66 19.22 -0.68 10.71
CA ASP A 66 18.70 -0.91 12.07
C ASP A 66 18.85 0.28 13.03
N LEU A 67 19.77 1.21 12.72
CA LEU A 67 20.04 2.42 13.49
C LEU A 67 19.08 3.58 13.14
N THR A 68 18.16 3.37 12.20
CA THR A 68 17.26 4.43 11.74
C THR A 68 16.19 4.69 12.80
N PRO A 69 16.07 5.91 13.33
CA PRO A 69 14.99 6.26 14.25
C PRO A 69 13.62 6.11 13.57
N LYS A 70 12.56 5.96 14.37
CA LYS A 70 11.18 5.83 13.87
C LYS A 70 10.73 7.05 13.05
N THR A 71 11.25 8.22 13.41
CA THR A 71 11.06 9.49 12.71
C THR A 71 12.42 10.11 12.47
N LEU A 72 12.68 10.53 11.24
CA LEU A 72 13.94 11.16 10.84
C LEU A 72 13.63 12.56 10.31
N LYS A 73 14.29 13.57 10.87
CA LYS A 73 14.25 14.92 10.31
C LYS A 73 15.22 14.98 9.13
N VAL A 74 14.69 15.23 7.94
CA VAL A 74 15.49 15.44 6.72
C VAL A 74 15.22 16.87 6.27
N LEU A 75 16.28 17.66 6.16
CA LEU A 75 16.20 19.11 5.92
C LEU A 75 15.39 19.80 7.05
N ASP A 76 14.18 20.29 6.76
CA ASP A 76 13.32 20.94 7.77
C ASP A 76 12.06 20.15 8.14
N ASP A 77 11.77 19.06 7.41
CA ASP A 77 10.59 18.22 7.61
C ASP A 77 10.92 16.95 8.39
N VAL A 78 9.95 16.52 9.21
CA VAL A 78 10.05 15.27 9.98
C VAL A 78 9.28 14.20 9.25
N TYR A 79 10.00 13.17 8.79
CA TYR A 79 9.42 12.05 8.07
C TYR A 79 9.38 10.81 8.96
N THR A 80 8.28 10.08 8.92
CA THR A 80 8.27 8.68 9.37
C THR A 80 9.03 7.80 8.38
N GLN A 81 9.45 6.60 8.80
CA GLN A 81 10.16 5.66 7.92
C GLN A 81 9.39 5.41 6.61
N GLU A 82 8.08 5.22 6.71
CA GLU A 82 7.16 4.94 5.60
C GLU A 82 7.03 6.13 4.65
N GLU A 83 6.88 7.34 5.18
CA GLU A 83 6.85 8.56 4.37
C GLU A 83 8.19 8.81 3.67
N LEU A 84 9.30 8.46 4.34
CA LEU A 84 10.63 8.56 3.76
C LEU A 84 10.79 7.62 2.57
N LEU A 85 10.30 6.39 2.68
CA LEU A 85 10.27 5.41 1.58
C LEU A 85 9.42 5.88 0.39
N GLN A 86 8.36 6.63 0.65
CA GLN A 86 7.51 7.21 -0.40
C GLN A 86 8.12 8.47 -1.03
N ASN A 87 8.97 9.20 -0.29
CA ASN A 87 9.57 10.45 -0.74
C ASN A 87 10.97 10.23 -1.34
N LYS A 88 11.02 10.12 -2.67
CA LYS A 88 12.26 9.87 -3.43
C LYS A 88 13.31 10.95 -3.23
N ASP A 89 12.93 12.22 -3.14
CA ASP A 89 13.86 13.34 -2.92
C ASP A 89 14.54 13.25 -1.54
N ALA A 90 13.77 12.96 -0.49
CA ALA A 90 14.32 12.79 0.85
C ALA A 90 15.28 11.58 0.92
N MET A 91 14.92 10.47 0.28
CA MET A 91 15.77 9.29 0.16
C MET A 91 17.05 9.54 -0.65
N GLU A 92 16.94 10.22 -1.80
CA GLU A 92 18.09 10.62 -2.61
C GLU A 92 19.04 11.49 -1.81
N PHE A 93 18.52 12.46 -1.05
CA PHE A 93 19.34 13.32 -0.18
C PHE A 93 20.10 12.50 0.86
N LEU A 94 19.47 11.49 1.45
CA LEU A 94 20.14 10.60 2.41
C LEU A 94 21.18 9.68 1.76
N ILE A 95 20.94 9.21 0.54
CA ILE A 95 21.92 8.42 -0.22
C ILE A 95 23.12 9.28 -0.63
N VAL A 96 22.87 10.42 -1.28
CA VAL A 96 23.91 11.34 -1.76
C VAL A 96 24.69 11.94 -0.59
N GLY A 97 23.99 12.24 0.51
CA GLY A 97 24.57 12.70 1.77
C GLY A 97 25.32 11.61 2.56
N ASN A 98 25.39 10.38 2.06
CA ASN A 98 26.02 9.22 2.70
C ASN A 98 25.58 9.06 4.17
N SER A 99 24.27 9.17 4.40
CA SER A 99 23.69 9.13 5.73
C SER A 99 23.84 7.74 6.35
N CYS A 100 24.17 7.69 7.65
CA CYS A 100 24.34 6.44 8.40
C CYS A 100 23.04 5.62 8.55
N PHE A 101 21.90 6.22 8.20
CA PHE A 101 20.58 5.58 8.27
C PHE A 101 20.25 4.77 7.02
N ILE A 102 20.95 4.99 5.90
CA ILE A 102 20.73 4.24 4.67
C ILE A 102 21.87 3.25 4.47
N LYS A 103 21.52 1.99 4.20
CA LYS A 103 22.45 0.91 3.91
C LYS A 103 22.19 0.41 2.50
N ARG A 104 23.25 0.31 1.69
CA ARG A 104 23.13 -0.33 0.37
C ARG A 104 22.91 -1.83 0.56
N LEU A 105 21.76 -2.32 0.08
CA LEU A 105 21.45 -3.75 0.02
C LEU A 105 22.04 -4.27 -1.28
N LYS A 106 22.86 -5.32 -1.17
CA LYS A 106 23.72 -5.79 -2.26
C LYS A 106 23.00 -6.77 -3.16
#